data_AF-A0A7J8Q1M2-F1
#
_entry.id   AF-A0A7J8Q1M2-F1
#
_cell.length_a   1.000
_cell.length_b   1.000
_cell.length_c   1.000
_cell.angle_alpha   90.00
_cell.angle_beta   90.00
_cell.angle_gamma   90.00
#
_symmetry.space_group_name_H-M   'P 1'
#
loop_
_entity.id
_entity.type
_entity.pdbx_description
1 polymer ?
#
loop_
_entity_poly.entity_id
_entity_poly.type
_entity_poly.pdbx_seq_one_letter_code
_entity_poly.pdbx_strand_id
1 'polypeptide(L)'
;MVVLSFISGNLKGEPCITVEIKPKCGFLPFSRFITEENAVKRNVVRFRMHQALKLHNQEISEYSEYNPLDLFSGSREGIQKAIEALYATPQNNFRVFLNGSIVFGGLGGGTNSTTVQVGEAFEDILKNVIQADNGQRTTSFLQLVAETIYISGALEQLLEVQKLDTYDIEGAIHAYYNIISQPCMVCRELCKDKLSCRYTSLHSIPLDQSLKIVKDYLIAATAKDCSLMISFRPKEDGRLPSHNTVYLGSTNQAFECKVYFIDLDLKPLKKMEAYYELDKKIVSCYSQMVKTEHETDKAVTINSNGSVRDQRYALEDGLFTEGCTGKCK
;
A
#
# COMPACT_ATOMS: atom_id res chain seq x y z
N MET A 1 -14.26 -20.03 -4.56
CA MET A 1 -14.44 -18.90 -3.64
C MET A 1 -15.87 -18.96 -3.14
N VAL A 2 -16.10 -19.46 -1.93
CA VAL A 2 -17.42 -19.38 -1.30
C VAL A 2 -17.57 -17.92 -0.89
N VAL A 3 -18.41 -17.16 -1.60
CA VAL A 3 -18.76 -15.81 -1.14
C VAL A 3 -19.41 -16.02 0.22
N LEU A 4 -18.77 -15.47 1.26
CA LEU A 4 -19.34 -15.34 2.61
C LEU A 4 -20.53 -14.39 2.52
N SER A 5 -21.61 -14.87 1.91
CA SER A 5 -22.95 -14.33 2.12
C SER A 5 -23.23 -14.40 3.61
N PHE A 6 -24.03 -13.48 4.14
CA PHE A 6 -24.46 -13.56 5.53
C PHE A 6 -25.11 -14.95 5.73
N ILE A 7 -24.41 -15.86 6.42
CA ILE A 7 -24.93 -17.18 6.79
C ILE A 7 -25.91 -16.96 7.94
N SER A 8 -27.10 -16.48 7.62
CA SER A 8 -28.34 -16.67 8.37
C SER A 8 -29.45 -15.83 7.73
N GLY A 9 -30.58 -16.48 7.46
CA GLY A 9 -31.84 -15.81 7.16
C GLY A 9 -32.23 -15.90 5.70
N ASN A 10 -33.23 -16.73 5.45
CA ASN A 10 -34.00 -16.84 4.23
C ASN A 10 -34.79 -15.54 3.96
N LEU A 11 -34.11 -14.43 3.64
CA LEU A 11 -34.71 -13.18 3.17
C LEU A 11 -34.52 -13.12 1.67
N LYS A 12 -35.34 -13.87 0.94
CA LYS A 12 -35.48 -13.73 -0.51
C LYS A 12 -35.93 -12.29 -0.82
N GLY A 13 -35.01 -11.42 -1.26
CA GLY A 13 -35.40 -10.13 -1.86
C GLY A 13 -34.42 -8.97 -1.73
N GLU A 14 -33.62 -8.90 -0.66
CA GLU A 14 -32.78 -7.72 -0.39
C GLU A 14 -31.38 -7.83 -1.05
N PRO A 15 -30.89 -6.77 -1.72
CA PRO A 15 -29.58 -6.79 -2.35
C PRO A 15 -28.46 -6.82 -1.30
N CYS A 16 -27.47 -7.69 -1.51
CA CYS A 16 -26.27 -7.79 -0.70
C CYS A 16 -25.06 -7.38 -1.54
N ILE A 17 -24.42 -6.28 -1.18
CA ILE A 17 -23.19 -5.83 -1.83
C ILE A 17 -21.99 -6.12 -0.94
N THR A 18 -20.93 -6.71 -1.50
CA THR A 18 -19.74 -7.08 -0.76
C THR A 18 -18.51 -6.50 -1.43
N VAL A 19 -17.62 -5.91 -0.65
CA VAL A 19 -16.33 -5.39 -1.08
C VAL A 19 -15.22 -6.32 -0.60
N GLU A 20 -14.28 -6.65 -1.47
CA GLU A 20 -13.02 -7.32 -1.12
C GLU A 20 -11.88 -6.32 -1.31
N ILE A 21 -11.07 -6.11 -0.26
CA ILE A 21 -9.89 -5.25 -0.26
C ILE A 21 -8.67 -6.09 0.07
N LYS A 22 -7.59 -6.01 -0.72
CA LYS A 22 -6.27 -6.52 -0.32
C LYS A 22 -5.42 -5.36 0.18
N PRO A 23 -5.34 -5.12 1.50
CA PRO A 23 -4.81 -3.87 2.06
C PRO A 23 -3.27 -3.79 1.99
N LYS A 24 -2.58 -4.92 1.77
CA LYS A 24 -1.10 -4.97 1.73
C LYS A 24 -0.49 -4.49 3.06
N CYS A 25 0.80 -4.11 3.05
CA CYS A 25 1.55 -3.73 4.23
C CYS A 25 1.32 -2.25 4.58
N GLY A 26 0.76 -1.98 5.76
CA GLY A 26 0.34 -0.67 6.25
C GLY A 26 1.37 0.12 7.04
N PHE A 27 2.65 -0.26 7.01
CA PHE A 27 3.72 0.45 7.72
C PHE A 27 5.03 0.44 6.92
N LEU A 28 5.90 1.41 7.24
CA LEU A 28 7.29 1.45 6.80
C LEU A 28 8.16 0.65 7.77
N PRO A 29 9.09 -0.19 7.28
CA PRO A 29 9.94 -0.98 8.15
C PRO A 29 10.89 -0.09 8.96
N PHE A 30 11.00 -0.39 10.26
CA PHE A 30 11.88 0.29 11.21
C PHE A 30 13.11 -0.54 11.59
N SER A 31 13.33 -1.66 10.90
CA SER A 31 14.43 -2.58 11.18
C SER A 31 15.81 -1.90 11.09
N ARG A 32 16.67 -2.18 12.07
CA ARG A 32 18.09 -1.77 12.06
C ARG A 32 18.95 -2.59 11.08
N PHE A 33 18.40 -3.66 10.51
CA PHE A 33 19.10 -4.59 9.63
C PHE A 33 19.01 -4.23 8.15
N ILE A 34 18.14 -3.27 7.80
CA ILE A 34 18.10 -2.65 6.47
C ILE A 34 19.40 -1.89 6.24
N THR A 35 20.05 -2.16 5.10
CA THR A 35 21.31 -1.52 4.72
C THR A 35 21.15 -0.07 4.28
N GLU A 36 22.26 0.67 4.27
CA GLU A 36 22.27 2.05 3.73
C GLU A 36 21.99 2.06 2.23
N GLU A 37 22.45 1.02 1.50
CA GLU A 37 22.12 0.82 0.09
C GLU A 37 20.60 0.69 -0.12
N ASN A 38 19.91 0.04 0.83
CA ASN A 38 18.47 -0.18 0.80
C ASN A 38 17.69 0.87 1.63
N ALA A 39 18.29 2.02 1.96
CA ALA A 39 17.67 3.03 2.83
C ALA A 39 16.33 3.58 2.30
N VAL A 40 16.07 3.46 1.00
CA VAL A 40 14.78 3.82 0.38
C VAL A 40 13.60 3.12 1.03
N LYS A 41 13.78 1.88 1.55
CA LYS A 41 12.74 1.12 2.26
C LYS A 41 12.21 1.85 3.49
N ARG A 42 12.99 2.74 4.10
CA ARG A 42 12.59 3.50 5.30
C ARG A 42 11.63 4.64 4.96
N ASN A 43 11.56 5.07 3.70
CA ASN A 43 10.81 6.25 3.27
C ASN A 43 9.76 5.93 2.20
N VAL A 44 9.89 4.82 1.49
CA VAL A 44 8.97 4.42 0.42
C VAL A 44 8.30 3.10 0.79
N VAL A 45 6.97 3.10 0.72
CA VAL A 45 6.17 1.93 1.07
C VAL A 45 6.46 0.78 0.12
N ARG A 46 6.50 -0.44 0.67
CA ARG A 46 6.81 -1.64 -0.12
C ARG A 46 5.85 -1.85 -1.29
N PHE A 47 4.59 -1.45 -1.16
CA PHE A 47 3.61 -1.50 -2.26
C PHE A 47 4.06 -0.64 -3.45
N ARG A 48 4.47 0.61 -3.22
CA ARG A 48 4.92 1.55 -4.26
C ARG A 48 6.18 1.06 -4.96
N MET A 49 7.17 0.58 -4.20
CA MET A 49 8.38 -0.01 -4.82
C MET A 49 8.02 -1.25 -5.66
N HIS A 50 7.09 -2.07 -5.20
CA HIS A 50 6.67 -3.26 -5.94
C HIS A 50 5.88 -2.92 -7.20
N GLN A 51 5.12 -1.82 -7.23
CA GLN A 51 4.48 -1.33 -8.46
C GLN A 51 5.52 -1.04 -9.55
N ALA A 52 6.69 -0.50 -9.20
CA ALA A 52 7.77 -0.28 -10.16
C ALA A 52 8.26 -1.57 -10.81
N LEU A 53 8.51 -2.61 -10.00
CA LEU A 53 8.91 -3.91 -10.53
C LEU A 53 7.82 -4.54 -11.39
N LYS A 54 6.55 -4.45 -10.97
CA LYS A 54 5.42 -4.97 -11.75
C LYS A 54 5.27 -4.26 -13.09
N LEU A 55 5.44 -2.94 -13.12
CA LEU A 55 5.38 -2.15 -14.36
C LEU A 55 6.54 -2.53 -15.28
N HIS A 56 7.75 -2.63 -14.74
CA HIS A 56 8.93 -3.09 -15.47
C HIS A 56 8.73 -4.49 -16.08
N ASN A 57 8.07 -5.40 -15.35
CA ASN A 57 7.74 -6.74 -15.80
C ASN A 57 6.49 -6.81 -16.70
N GLN A 58 5.83 -5.69 -16.99
CA GLN A 58 4.58 -5.63 -17.76
C GLN A 58 3.41 -6.42 -17.11
N GLU A 59 3.46 -6.61 -15.78
CA GLU A 59 2.38 -7.24 -15.00
C GLU A 59 1.23 -6.26 -14.73
N ILE A 60 1.47 -4.96 -14.86
CA ILE A 60 0.51 -3.87 -14.75
C ILE A 60 0.77 -2.85 -15.87
N SER A 61 -0.27 -2.15 -16.31
CA SER A 61 -0.18 -1.10 -17.34
C SER A 61 0.24 0.26 -16.79
N GLU A 62 -0.03 0.50 -15.50
CA GLU A 62 0.17 1.79 -14.84
C GLU A 62 0.36 1.60 -13.33
N TYR A 63 0.93 2.61 -12.67
CA TYR A 63 1.00 2.65 -11.23
C TYR A 63 -0.38 2.81 -10.61
N SER A 64 -0.67 2.02 -9.58
CA SER A 64 -1.81 2.31 -8.73
C SER A 64 -1.60 3.61 -7.95
N GLU A 65 -2.66 4.38 -7.83
CA GLU A 65 -2.75 5.57 -6.96
C GLU A 65 -2.87 5.18 -5.48
N TYR A 66 -3.22 3.92 -5.20
CA TYR A 66 -3.43 3.43 -3.86
C TYR A 66 -2.15 3.44 -3.01
N ASN A 67 -2.27 4.01 -1.81
CA ASN A 67 -1.23 3.96 -0.79
C ASN A 67 -1.76 3.25 0.47
N PRO A 68 -1.16 2.12 0.87
CA PRO A 68 -1.54 1.44 2.12
C PRO A 68 -1.45 2.33 3.36
N LEU A 69 -0.50 3.27 3.44
CA LEU A 69 -0.42 4.14 4.63
C LEU A 69 -1.64 5.05 4.79
N ASP A 70 -2.28 5.43 3.69
CA ASP A 70 -3.52 6.21 3.74
C ASP A 70 -4.66 5.32 4.30
N LEU A 71 -4.73 4.05 3.88
CA LEU A 71 -5.75 3.11 4.38
C LEU A 71 -5.57 2.75 5.86
N PHE A 72 -4.32 2.66 6.32
CA PHE A 72 -3.96 2.35 7.70
C PHE A 72 -3.70 3.61 8.56
N SER A 73 -4.12 4.79 8.11
CA SER A 73 -3.83 6.06 8.78
C SER A 73 -4.55 6.22 10.13
N GLY A 74 -5.64 5.49 10.34
CA GLY A 74 -6.58 5.69 11.46
C GLY A 74 -7.40 6.99 11.34
N SER A 75 -7.35 7.70 10.22
CA SER A 75 -8.13 8.90 9.94
C SER A 75 -9.18 8.66 8.86
N ARG A 76 -10.35 9.29 9.01
CA ARG A 76 -11.43 9.19 8.02
C ARG A 76 -10.99 9.66 6.64
N GLU A 77 -10.26 10.78 6.59
CA GLU A 77 -9.80 11.39 5.36
C GLU A 77 -8.77 10.51 4.64
N GLY A 78 -7.86 9.89 5.38
CA GLY A 78 -6.86 8.97 4.82
C GLY A 78 -7.51 7.70 4.26
N ILE A 79 -8.43 7.11 5.02
CA ILE A 79 -9.18 5.93 4.58
C ILE A 79 -10.01 6.26 3.34
N GLN A 80 -10.74 7.37 3.33
CA GLN A 80 -11.53 7.81 2.18
C GLN A 80 -10.65 7.94 0.92
N LYS A 81 -9.53 8.66 1.02
CA LYS A 81 -8.57 8.81 -0.07
C LYS A 81 -8.07 7.46 -0.58
N ALA A 82 -7.79 6.53 0.32
CA ALA A 82 -7.33 5.20 -0.05
C ALA A 82 -8.41 4.38 -0.78
N ILE A 83 -9.67 4.48 -0.36
CA ILE A 83 -10.81 3.82 -1.03
C ILE A 83 -11.06 4.41 -2.42
N GLU A 84 -10.98 5.73 -2.58
CA GLU A 84 -11.07 6.40 -3.87
C GLU A 84 -9.95 5.96 -4.82
N ALA A 85 -8.71 5.88 -4.33
CA ALA A 85 -7.58 5.41 -5.12
C ALA A 85 -7.68 3.92 -5.51
N LEU A 86 -8.21 3.08 -4.62
CA LEU A 86 -8.54 1.68 -4.91
C LEU A 86 -9.64 1.55 -5.96
N TYR A 87 -10.63 2.44 -5.95
CA TYR A 87 -11.64 2.49 -7.00
C TYR A 87 -11.05 2.96 -8.35
N ALA A 88 -10.19 3.98 -8.35
CA ALA A 88 -9.57 4.50 -9.57
C ALA A 88 -8.64 3.48 -10.23
N THR A 89 -7.85 2.75 -9.44
CA THR A 89 -6.87 1.75 -9.92
C THR A 89 -6.99 0.42 -9.16
N PRO A 90 -8.04 -0.39 -9.43
CA PRO A 90 -8.39 -1.54 -8.58
C PRO A 90 -7.35 -2.65 -8.56
N GLN A 91 -6.66 -2.87 -9.69
CA GLN A 91 -5.70 -3.95 -9.90
C GLN A 91 -6.21 -5.29 -9.32
N ASN A 92 -5.49 -5.89 -8.37
CA ASN A 92 -5.94 -7.06 -7.61
C ASN A 92 -6.24 -6.72 -6.15
N ASN A 93 -6.39 -5.43 -5.85
CA ASN A 93 -6.54 -4.87 -4.52
C ASN A 93 -7.98 -4.52 -4.17
N PHE A 94 -8.88 -4.36 -5.15
CA PHE A 94 -10.27 -3.98 -4.91
C PHE A 94 -11.23 -4.70 -5.84
N ARG A 95 -12.27 -5.32 -5.26
CA ARG A 95 -13.38 -5.95 -6.01
C ARG A 95 -14.70 -5.69 -5.31
N VAL A 96 -15.76 -5.65 -6.10
CA VAL A 96 -17.13 -5.53 -5.58
C VAL A 96 -18.00 -6.64 -6.16
N PHE A 97 -18.83 -7.22 -5.32
CA PHE A 97 -19.75 -8.30 -5.63
C PHE A 97 -21.17 -7.88 -5.29
N LEU A 98 -22.13 -8.12 -6.18
CA LEU A 98 -23.56 -8.00 -5.91
C LEU A 98 -24.18 -9.39 -5.90
N ASN A 99 -24.77 -9.77 -4.77
CA ASN A 99 -25.38 -11.09 -4.56
C ASN A 99 -24.42 -12.26 -4.91
N GLY A 100 -23.12 -12.05 -4.68
CA GLY A 100 -22.06 -13.03 -4.95
C GLY A 100 -21.51 -13.03 -6.38
N SER A 101 -22.09 -12.26 -7.30
CA SER A 101 -21.56 -12.06 -8.64
C SER A 101 -20.64 -10.84 -8.68
N ILE A 102 -19.48 -10.95 -9.31
CA ILE A 102 -18.58 -9.80 -9.47
C ILE A 102 -19.24 -8.72 -10.32
N VAL A 103 -19.19 -7.47 -9.85
CA VAL A 103 -19.73 -6.30 -10.55
C VAL A 103 -18.68 -5.20 -10.76
N PHE A 104 -17.54 -5.28 -10.07
CA PHE A 104 -16.42 -4.36 -10.24
C PHE A 104 -15.09 -5.05 -9.90
N GLY A 105 -14.04 -4.71 -10.63
CA GLY A 105 -12.73 -5.37 -10.54
C GLY A 105 -12.66 -6.67 -11.35
N GLY A 106 -11.53 -7.37 -11.25
CA GLY A 106 -11.19 -8.48 -12.16
C GLY A 106 -11.11 -9.85 -11.47
N LEU A 107 -11.60 -10.88 -12.17
CA LEU A 107 -11.43 -12.29 -11.81
C LEU A 107 -10.03 -12.77 -12.26
N GLY A 108 -9.06 -12.79 -11.33
CA GLY A 108 -7.82 -13.58 -11.52
C GLY A 108 -6.64 -12.91 -12.22
N GLY A 109 -6.66 -11.61 -12.45
CA GLY A 109 -5.53 -10.80 -12.94
C GLY A 109 -5.76 -9.33 -12.58
N GLY A 110 -4.71 -8.50 -12.51
CA GLY A 110 -4.88 -7.08 -12.20
C GLY A 110 -5.76 -6.41 -13.25
N THR A 111 -6.78 -5.66 -12.83
CA THR A 111 -7.52 -4.79 -13.76
C THR A 111 -6.78 -3.49 -14.00
N ASN A 112 -7.00 -2.93 -15.19
CA ASN A 112 -6.56 -1.58 -15.53
C ASN A 112 -7.34 -0.54 -14.69
N SER A 113 -6.98 0.73 -14.83
CA SER A 113 -7.76 1.86 -14.31
C SER A 113 -9.23 1.80 -14.72
N THR A 114 -10.07 2.39 -13.87
CA THR A 114 -11.51 2.49 -14.07
C THR A 114 -11.79 3.51 -15.17
N THR A 115 -12.23 3.01 -16.32
CA THR A 115 -12.65 3.87 -17.44
C THR A 115 -14.02 4.48 -17.17
N VAL A 116 -14.37 5.53 -17.91
CA VAL A 116 -15.69 6.19 -17.83
C VAL A 116 -16.83 5.18 -17.99
N GLN A 117 -16.73 4.28 -18.97
CA GLN A 117 -17.75 3.25 -19.23
C GLN A 117 -17.91 2.26 -18.07
N VAL A 118 -16.81 1.84 -17.44
CA VAL A 118 -16.85 0.95 -16.27
C VAL A 118 -17.47 1.68 -15.07
N GLY A 119 -17.13 2.96 -14.88
CA GLY A 119 -17.70 3.79 -13.83
C GLY A 119 -19.20 4.01 -14.00
N GLU A 120 -19.67 4.33 -15.21
CA GLU A 120 -21.10 4.47 -15.54
C GLU A 120 -21.87 3.16 -15.28
N ALA A 121 -21.34 2.03 -15.74
CA ALA A 121 -21.95 0.72 -15.48
C ALA A 121 -22.03 0.41 -13.98
N PHE A 122 -20.99 0.75 -13.21
CA PHE A 122 -20.98 0.53 -11.77
C PHE A 122 -21.97 1.45 -11.03
N GLU A 123 -22.06 2.72 -11.42
CA GLU A 123 -23.04 3.70 -10.92
C GLU A 123 -24.49 3.23 -11.10
N ASP A 124 -24.79 2.61 -12.24
CA ASP A 124 -26.10 2.04 -12.54
C ASP A 124 -26.42 0.80 -11.69
N ILE A 125 -25.43 -0.07 -11.45
CA ILE A 125 -25.58 -1.25 -10.59
C ILE A 125 -25.92 -0.84 -9.15
N LEU A 126 -25.35 0.26 -8.67
CA LEU A 126 -25.60 0.78 -7.31
C LEU A 126 -27.00 1.36 -7.10
N LYS A 127 -27.79 1.57 -8.16
CA LYS A 127 -29.14 2.17 -8.10
C LYS A 127 -30.07 1.51 -7.07
N ASN A 128 -29.99 0.20 -6.92
CA ASN A 128 -30.86 -0.56 -6.01
C ASN A 128 -30.29 -0.70 -4.59
N VAL A 129 -29.11 -0.14 -4.33
CA VAL A 129 -28.40 -0.25 -3.04
C VAL A 129 -28.28 1.13 -2.39
N ILE A 130 -27.92 2.15 -3.17
CA ILE A 130 -27.69 3.52 -2.72
C ILE A 130 -28.79 4.44 -3.25
N GLN A 131 -29.57 5.01 -2.33
CA GLN A 131 -30.63 5.98 -2.60
C GLN A 131 -30.03 7.39 -2.76
N ALA A 132 -29.26 7.58 -3.82
CA ALA A 132 -28.71 8.87 -4.23
C ALA A 132 -29.03 9.18 -5.69
N ASP A 133 -28.96 10.46 -6.04
CA ASP A 133 -29.12 10.95 -7.41
C ASP A 133 -28.10 10.31 -8.37
N ASN A 134 -28.44 10.32 -9.66
CA ASN A 134 -27.54 9.80 -10.68
C ASN A 134 -26.20 10.56 -10.68
N GLY A 135 -25.09 9.84 -10.61
CA GLY A 135 -23.74 10.40 -10.52
C GLY A 135 -23.25 10.62 -9.08
N GLN A 136 -24.06 10.30 -8.06
CA GLN A 136 -23.69 10.43 -6.65
C GLN A 136 -23.64 9.09 -5.92
N ARG A 137 -24.08 7.98 -6.54
CA ARG A 137 -24.18 6.67 -5.87
C ARG A 137 -22.82 6.07 -5.59
N THR A 138 -21.89 6.17 -6.55
CA THR A 138 -20.51 5.68 -6.40
C THR A 138 -19.80 6.40 -5.26
N THR A 139 -19.82 7.74 -5.24
CA THR A 139 -19.21 8.53 -4.16
C THR A 139 -19.78 8.16 -2.79
N SER A 140 -21.11 8.04 -2.70
CA SER A 140 -21.80 7.64 -1.47
C SER A 140 -21.45 6.21 -1.05
N PHE A 141 -21.29 5.29 -2.01
CA PHE A 141 -20.86 3.92 -1.75
C PHE A 141 -19.41 3.85 -1.24
N LEU A 142 -18.48 4.59 -1.86
CA LEU A 142 -17.08 4.65 -1.40
C LEU A 142 -17.01 5.24 0.02
N GLN A 143 -17.81 6.27 0.32
CA GLN A 143 -17.94 6.82 1.67
C GLN A 143 -18.48 5.79 2.68
N LEU A 144 -19.48 4.98 2.29
CA LEU A 144 -19.98 3.89 3.14
C LEU A 144 -18.87 2.88 3.46
N VAL A 145 -18.07 2.49 2.47
CA VAL A 145 -16.93 1.57 2.66
C VAL A 145 -15.90 2.17 3.62
N ALA A 146 -15.50 3.43 3.39
CA ALA A 146 -14.53 4.13 4.23
C ALA A 146 -15.00 4.28 5.68
N GLU A 147 -16.25 4.71 5.89
CA GLU A 147 -16.82 4.89 7.23
C GLU A 147 -16.92 3.54 7.97
N THR A 148 -17.26 2.47 7.25
CA THR A 148 -17.33 1.13 7.84
C THR A 148 -15.95 0.62 8.28
N ILE A 149 -14.92 0.86 7.48
CA ILE A 149 -13.54 0.52 7.85
C ILE A 149 -13.15 1.29 9.11
N TYR A 150 -13.38 2.60 9.13
CA TYR A 150 -13.06 3.48 10.26
C TYR A 150 -13.76 3.04 11.55
N ILE A 151 -15.08 2.80 11.52
CA ILE A 151 -15.86 2.39 12.69
C ILE A 151 -15.47 0.99 13.16
N SER A 152 -15.13 0.07 12.25
CA SER A 152 -14.87 -1.32 12.60
C SER A 152 -13.62 -1.54 13.45
N GLY A 153 -12.62 -0.66 13.35
CA GLY A 153 -11.32 -0.84 14.02
C GLY A 153 -10.52 -2.05 13.52
N ALA A 154 -10.94 -2.68 12.41
CA ALA A 154 -10.40 -3.97 11.97
C ALA A 154 -8.98 -3.83 11.40
N LEU A 155 -8.68 -2.70 10.74
CA LEU A 155 -7.37 -2.48 10.13
C LEU A 155 -6.29 -2.14 11.18
N GLU A 156 -6.66 -1.51 12.29
CA GLU A 156 -5.78 -1.25 13.42
C GLU A 156 -5.29 -2.57 14.01
N GLN A 157 -6.20 -3.52 14.23
CA GLN A 157 -5.84 -4.86 14.71
C GLN A 157 -4.96 -5.61 13.71
N LEU A 158 -5.29 -5.55 12.41
CA LEU A 158 -4.48 -6.15 11.37
C LEU A 158 -3.06 -5.55 11.34
N LEU A 159 -2.94 -4.23 11.48
CA LEU A 159 -1.68 -3.52 11.44
C LEU A 159 -0.73 -3.98 12.56
N GLU A 160 -1.26 -4.19 13.78
CA GLU A 160 -0.46 -4.71 14.89
C GLU A 160 0.09 -6.11 14.60
N VAL A 161 -0.68 -6.97 13.91
CA VAL A 161 -0.19 -8.27 13.44
C VAL A 161 0.87 -8.12 12.35
N GLN A 162 0.72 -7.16 11.42
CA GLN A 162 1.73 -6.91 10.39
C GLN A 162 3.07 -6.42 10.99
N LYS A 163 3.02 -5.65 12.08
CA LYS A 163 4.19 -5.12 12.80
C LYS A 163 4.96 -6.18 13.60
N LEU A 164 4.47 -7.42 13.68
CA LEU A 164 5.26 -8.55 14.19
C LEU A 164 6.55 -8.76 13.36
N ASP A 165 6.55 -8.32 12.09
CA ASP A 165 7.78 -8.17 11.30
C ASP A 165 8.60 -6.97 11.78
N THR A 166 9.37 -7.21 12.84
CA THR A 166 10.25 -6.21 13.48
C THR A 166 11.66 -6.17 12.87
N TYR A 167 12.07 -7.24 12.18
CA TYR A 167 13.41 -7.41 11.66
C TYR A 167 13.53 -7.08 10.18
N ASP A 168 12.41 -6.87 9.47
CA ASP A 168 12.35 -6.88 8.01
C ASP A 168 12.88 -8.23 7.46
N ILE A 169 12.62 -8.52 6.18
CA ILE A 169 13.16 -9.74 5.57
C ILE A 169 14.70 -9.74 5.55
N GLU A 170 15.33 -8.56 5.45
CA GLU A 170 16.79 -8.41 5.51
C GLU A 170 17.38 -8.85 6.86
N GLY A 171 16.62 -8.80 7.96
CA GLY A 171 17.04 -9.35 9.25
C GLY A 171 16.54 -10.78 9.47
N ALA A 172 15.26 -11.04 9.20
CA ALA A 172 14.60 -12.31 9.50
C ALA A 172 15.22 -13.50 8.73
N ILE A 173 15.78 -13.25 7.54
CA ILE A 173 16.45 -14.29 6.75
C ILE A 173 17.65 -14.92 7.47
N HIS A 174 18.35 -14.18 8.34
CA HIS A 174 19.48 -14.71 9.11
C HIS A 174 19.02 -15.71 10.17
N ALA A 175 17.94 -15.39 10.88
CA ALA A 175 17.31 -16.29 11.84
C ALA A 175 16.77 -17.55 11.14
N TYR A 176 16.27 -17.44 9.91
CA TYR A 176 15.87 -18.59 9.09
C TYR A 176 17.04 -19.55 8.84
N TYR A 177 18.21 -19.05 8.46
CA TYR A 177 19.40 -19.89 8.25
C TYR A 177 19.86 -20.60 9.54
N ASN A 178 19.71 -19.96 10.71
CA ASN A 178 19.95 -20.61 12.00
C ASN A 178 19.00 -21.80 12.21
N ILE A 179 17.71 -21.64 11.92
CA ILE A 179 16.67 -22.67 12.13
C ILE A 179 16.95 -23.89 11.25
N ILE A 180 17.27 -23.68 9.97
CA ILE A 180 17.52 -24.80 9.04
C ILE A 180 18.92 -25.41 9.20
N SER A 181 19.74 -24.89 10.12
CA SER A 181 21.12 -25.35 10.38
C SER A 181 21.99 -25.38 9.13
N GLN A 182 21.85 -24.37 8.25
CA GLN A 182 22.66 -24.22 7.04
C GLN A 182 23.53 -22.96 7.11
N PRO A 183 24.68 -22.94 6.41
CA PRO A 183 25.48 -21.73 6.28
C PRO A 183 24.65 -20.57 5.71
N CYS A 184 24.71 -19.40 6.34
CA CYS A 184 23.96 -18.24 5.88
C CYS A 184 24.48 -17.74 4.54
N MET A 185 23.68 -17.92 3.48
CA MET A 185 24.06 -17.51 2.13
C MET A 185 24.14 -15.98 1.99
N VAL A 186 23.33 -15.24 2.73
CA VAL A 186 23.37 -13.76 2.77
C VAL A 186 24.71 -13.26 3.29
N CYS A 187 25.19 -13.78 4.41
CA CYS A 187 26.51 -13.43 4.94
C CYS A 187 27.65 -13.83 4.00
N ARG A 188 27.50 -14.96 3.29
CA ARG A 188 28.50 -15.42 2.30
C ARG A 188 28.60 -14.45 1.12
N GLU A 189 27.48 -13.92 0.63
CA GLU A 189 27.45 -12.89 -0.42
C GLU A 189 28.09 -11.58 0.06
N LEU A 190 27.73 -11.13 1.27
CA LEU A 190 28.17 -9.85 1.85
C LEU A 190 29.63 -9.83 2.35
N CYS A 191 30.23 -11.00 2.63
CA CYS A 191 31.62 -11.10 3.12
C CYS A 191 32.67 -10.56 2.15
N LYS A 192 32.29 -10.23 0.90
CA LYS A 192 33.16 -9.54 -0.05
C LYS A 192 33.31 -8.03 0.26
N ASP A 193 32.36 -7.41 0.99
CA ASP A 193 32.21 -5.95 1.08
C ASP A 193 32.25 -5.35 2.52
N LYS A 194 32.98 -5.96 3.48
CA LYS A 194 33.17 -5.43 4.87
C LYS A 194 31.90 -5.25 5.73
N LEU A 195 30.71 -5.68 5.28
CA LEU A 195 29.43 -5.61 6.03
C LEU A 195 29.24 -6.73 7.07
N SER A 196 30.24 -7.61 7.24
CA SER A 196 30.17 -8.86 8.03
C SER A 196 29.67 -8.68 9.48
N CYS A 197 29.97 -7.57 10.14
CA CYS A 197 29.67 -7.40 11.57
C CYS A 197 28.20 -7.09 11.91
N ARG A 198 27.38 -6.60 10.96
CA ARG A 198 26.01 -6.14 11.27
C ARG A 198 25.10 -7.29 11.71
N TYR A 199 25.25 -8.45 11.07
CA TYR A 199 24.37 -9.60 11.25
C TYR A 199 24.94 -10.65 12.22
N THR A 200 26.19 -10.50 12.67
CA THR A 200 26.81 -11.41 13.64
C THR A 200 25.95 -11.58 14.89
N SER A 201 25.35 -10.50 15.37
CA SER A 201 24.43 -10.54 16.53
C SER A 201 23.23 -11.46 16.33
N LEU A 202 22.72 -11.60 15.09
CA LEU A 202 21.59 -12.50 14.76
C LEU A 202 22.01 -13.97 14.67
N HIS A 203 23.28 -14.26 14.43
CA HIS A 203 23.80 -15.63 14.42
C HIS A 203 24.23 -16.11 15.81
N SER A 204 24.39 -15.20 16.75
CA SER A 204 24.70 -15.51 18.16
C SER A 204 23.47 -15.66 19.05
N ILE A 205 22.25 -15.43 18.53
CA ILE A 205 21.03 -15.57 19.35
C ILE A 205 20.67 -17.05 19.58
N PRO A 206 20.04 -17.37 20.72
CA PRO A 206 19.45 -18.68 20.97
C PRO A 206 18.45 -19.14 19.89
N LEU A 207 18.32 -20.46 19.72
CA LEU A 207 17.44 -21.05 18.70
C LEU A 207 15.96 -20.69 18.90
N ASP A 208 15.48 -20.63 20.13
CA ASP A 208 14.12 -20.21 20.49
C ASP A 208 13.84 -18.76 20.05
N GLN A 209 14.82 -17.87 20.16
CA GLN A 209 14.73 -16.51 19.64
C GLN A 209 14.69 -16.49 18.11
N SER A 210 15.53 -17.30 17.44
CA SER A 210 15.50 -17.44 15.98
C SER A 210 14.11 -17.94 15.51
N LEU A 211 13.58 -18.97 16.17
CA LEU A 211 12.24 -19.52 15.91
C LEU A 211 11.16 -18.46 16.09
N LYS A 212 11.23 -17.65 17.16
CA LYS A 212 10.28 -16.56 17.40
C LYS A 212 10.31 -15.53 16.26
N ILE A 213 11.50 -15.06 15.86
CA ILE A 213 11.65 -14.07 14.77
C ILE A 213 11.00 -14.57 13.48
N VAL A 214 11.30 -15.81 13.08
CA VAL A 214 10.76 -16.35 11.82
C VAL A 214 9.28 -16.66 11.91
N LYS A 215 8.80 -17.17 13.05
CA LYS A 215 7.37 -17.38 13.28
C LYS A 215 6.59 -16.07 13.18
N ASP A 216 7.06 -15.04 13.87
CA ASP A 216 6.43 -13.71 13.88
C ASP A 216 6.46 -13.09 12.48
N TYR A 217 7.56 -13.26 11.73
CA TYR A 217 7.65 -12.85 10.33
C TYR A 217 6.61 -13.55 9.43
N LEU A 218 6.43 -14.87 9.56
CA LEU A 218 5.47 -15.62 8.74
C LEU A 218 4.01 -15.27 9.08
N ILE A 219 3.72 -14.99 10.35
CA ILE A 219 2.41 -14.47 10.78
C ILE A 219 2.19 -13.09 10.14
N ALA A 220 3.16 -12.18 10.24
CA ALA A 220 3.09 -10.87 9.60
C ALA A 220 2.95 -10.98 8.08
N ALA A 221 3.66 -11.89 7.41
CA ALA A 221 3.56 -12.13 5.97
C ALA A 221 2.17 -12.67 5.57
N THR A 222 1.49 -13.40 6.46
CA THR A 222 0.10 -13.81 6.28
C THR A 222 -0.83 -12.60 6.36
N ALA A 223 -0.68 -11.77 7.39
CA ALA A 223 -1.46 -10.55 7.56
C ALA A 223 -1.26 -9.50 6.44
N LYS A 224 -0.06 -9.42 5.85
CA LYS A 224 0.26 -8.53 4.72
C LYS A 224 -0.35 -8.98 3.39
N ASP A 225 -0.82 -10.21 3.29
CA ASP A 225 -1.34 -10.82 2.05
C ASP A 225 -2.78 -11.34 2.18
N CYS A 226 -3.42 -11.11 3.33
CA CYS A 226 -4.84 -11.40 3.53
C CYS A 226 -5.74 -10.43 2.76
N SER A 227 -7.04 -10.74 2.72
CA SER A 227 -8.06 -9.84 2.16
C SER A 227 -9.12 -9.52 3.21
N LEU A 228 -9.57 -8.27 3.24
CA LEU A 228 -10.70 -7.79 4.05
C LEU A 228 -11.97 -7.86 3.19
N MET A 229 -12.99 -8.57 3.66
CA MET A 229 -14.31 -8.60 3.05
C MET A 229 -15.32 -7.84 3.90
N ILE A 230 -16.03 -6.89 3.30
CA ILE A 230 -17.07 -6.09 3.96
C ILE A 230 -18.37 -6.30 3.20
N SER A 231 -19.37 -6.85 3.86
CA SER A 231 -20.69 -7.09 3.26
C SER A 231 -21.73 -6.16 3.84
N PHE A 232 -22.55 -5.57 2.96
CA PHE A 232 -23.58 -4.59 3.29
C PHE A 232 -24.96 -5.06 2.85
N ARG A 233 -25.95 -4.78 3.68
CA ARG A 233 -27.37 -4.90 3.34
C ARG A 233 -28.10 -3.63 3.75
N PRO A 234 -28.86 -2.99 2.84
CA PRO A 234 -29.73 -1.89 3.20
C PRO A 234 -30.71 -2.33 4.29
N LYS A 235 -30.95 -1.45 5.26
CA LYS A 235 -31.89 -1.71 6.34
C LYS A 235 -33.19 -0.96 6.09
N GLU A 236 -34.31 -1.65 6.20
CA GLU A 236 -35.63 -1.00 6.18
C GLU A 236 -35.86 -0.15 7.43
N ASP A 237 -36.58 0.95 7.24
CA ASP A 237 -36.92 1.89 8.29
C ASP A 237 -37.76 1.19 9.39
N GLY A 238 -37.39 1.38 10.66
CA GLY A 238 -38.07 0.76 11.82
C GLY A 238 -37.41 -0.48 12.44
N ARG A 239 -36.35 -1.07 11.85
CA ARG A 239 -35.57 -2.13 12.54
C ARG A 239 -34.57 -1.52 13.53
N LEU A 240 -34.62 -1.94 14.79
CA LEU A 240 -33.74 -1.45 15.87
C LEU A 240 -32.25 -1.53 15.48
N PRO A 241 -31.40 -0.53 15.79
CA PRO A 241 -29.96 -0.58 15.55
C PRO A 241 -29.36 -1.87 16.11
N SER A 242 -28.66 -2.62 15.26
CA SER A 242 -27.83 -3.75 15.70
C SER A 242 -26.40 -3.27 15.88
N HIS A 243 -25.58 -4.01 16.63
CA HIS A 243 -24.16 -3.66 16.87
C HIS A 243 -23.33 -3.46 15.58
N ASN A 244 -23.80 -3.95 14.42
CA ASN A 244 -23.11 -3.83 13.15
C ASN A 244 -23.91 -2.99 12.14
N THR A 245 -24.55 -1.90 12.58
CA THR A 245 -25.22 -0.96 11.68
C THR A 245 -24.32 0.24 11.41
N VAL A 246 -24.08 0.58 10.13
CA VAL A 246 -23.39 1.81 9.71
C VAL A 246 -24.41 2.73 9.06
N TYR A 247 -24.36 4.01 9.42
CA TYR A 247 -25.26 5.03 8.90
C TYR A 247 -24.51 5.93 7.90
N LEU A 248 -25.05 6.02 6.69
CA LEU A 248 -24.53 6.85 5.62
C LEU A 248 -25.26 8.19 5.61
N GLY A 249 -24.62 9.20 6.22
CA GLY A 249 -25.24 10.52 6.38
C GLY A 249 -25.58 11.23 5.08
N SER A 250 -24.85 10.97 3.98
CA SER A 250 -25.08 11.60 2.67
C SER A 250 -26.40 11.18 2.02
N THR A 251 -26.92 9.99 2.32
CA THR A 251 -28.18 9.47 1.76
C THR A 251 -29.25 9.18 2.81
N ASN A 252 -28.95 9.43 4.10
CA ASN A 252 -29.81 9.08 5.23
C ASN A 252 -30.20 7.58 5.26
N GLN A 253 -29.30 6.70 4.79
CA GLN A 253 -29.53 5.25 4.77
C GLN A 253 -28.74 4.54 5.87
N ALA A 254 -29.33 3.48 6.42
CA ALA A 254 -28.64 2.57 7.34
C ALA A 254 -28.34 1.23 6.65
N PHE A 255 -27.18 0.66 6.94
CA PHE A 255 -26.74 -0.62 6.40
C PHE A 255 -26.35 -1.56 7.53
N GLU A 256 -26.83 -2.80 7.49
CA GLU A 256 -26.21 -3.88 8.27
C GLU A 256 -24.91 -4.27 7.57
N CYS A 257 -23.80 -4.23 8.31
CA CYS A 257 -22.48 -4.57 7.80
C CYS A 257 -21.89 -5.81 8.50
N LYS A 258 -21.06 -6.57 7.79
CA LYS A 258 -20.19 -7.59 8.41
C LYS A 258 -18.81 -7.52 7.80
N VAL A 259 -17.80 -7.55 8.66
CA VAL A 259 -16.39 -7.42 8.31
C VAL A 259 -15.68 -8.74 8.61
N TYR A 260 -14.95 -9.27 7.64
CA TYR A 260 -14.26 -10.55 7.73
C TYR A 260 -12.86 -10.46 7.13
N PHE A 261 -11.91 -11.20 7.70
CA PHE A 261 -10.64 -11.49 7.04
C PHE A 261 -10.69 -12.85 6.36
N ILE A 262 -10.18 -12.93 5.13
CA ILE A 262 -10.00 -14.16 4.36
C ILE A 262 -8.53 -14.30 3.92
N ASP A 263 -8.17 -15.43 3.34
CA ASP A 263 -6.81 -15.75 2.87
C ASP A 263 -5.76 -15.75 4.02
N LEU A 264 -6.13 -16.29 5.19
CA LEU A 264 -5.29 -16.37 6.40
C LEU A 264 -4.44 -17.65 6.50
N ASP A 265 -4.19 -18.32 5.38
CA ASP A 265 -3.33 -19.50 5.35
C ASP A 265 -1.88 -19.13 5.68
N LEU A 266 -1.31 -19.83 6.67
CA LEU A 266 0.06 -19.57 7.12
C LEU A 266 1.05 -19.75 5.97
N LYS A 267 1.94 -18.76 5.79
CA LYS A 267 2.97 -18.83 4.76
C LYS A 267 3.99 -19.95 5.07
N PRO A 268 4.34 -20.81 4.10
CA PRO A 268 5.31 -21.88 4.31
C PRO A 268 6.70 -21.34 4.66
N LEU A 269 7.39 -22.00 5.60
CA LEU A 269 8.76 -21.64 6.03
C LEU A 269 9.75 -21.53 4.86
N LYS A 270 9.63 -22.39 3.85
CA LYS A 270 10.50 -22.39 2.65
C LYS A 270 10.37 -21.11 1.81
N LYS A 271 9.33 -20.30 2.00
CA LYS A 271 9.18 -19.02 1.28
C LYS A 271 10.12 -17.92 1.77
N MET A 272 10.82 -18.09 2.90
CA MET A 272 11.75 -17.08 3.42
C MET A 272 12.80 -16.65 2.39
N GLU A 273 13.44 -17.60 1.71
CA GLU A 273 14.40 -17.31 0.64
C GLU A 273 13.73 -16.57 -0.53
N ALA A 274 12.55 -17.01 -0.96
CA ALA A 274 11.81 -16.36 -2.04
C ALA A 274 11.38 -14.93 -1.67
N TYR A 275 11.03 -14.67 -0.41
CA TYR A 275 10.70 -13.33 0.07
C TYR A 275 11.93 -12.42 0.06
N TYR A 276 13.09 -12.93 0.48
CA TYR A 276 14.35 -12.20 0.46
C TYR A 276 14.76 -11.83 -0.97
N GLU A 277 14.71 -12.79 -1.90
CA GLU A 277 15.05 -12.54 -3.30
C GLU A 277 14.06 -11.59 -3.99
N LEU A 278 12.77 -11.70 -3.70
CA LEU A 278 11.78 -10.76 -4.22
C LEU A 278 12.01 -9.34 -3.68
N ASP A 279 12.36 -9.21 -2.40
CA ASP A 279 12.66 -7.91 -1.81
C ASP A 279 13.88 -7.24 -2.44
N LYS A 280 14.98 -8.00 -2.64
CA LYS A 280 16.16 -7.53 -3.38
C LYS A 280 15.80 -7.00 -4.78
N LYS A 281 15.00 -7.76 -5.54
CA LYS A 281 14.57 -7.35 -6.89
C LYS A 281 13.77 -6.05 -6.87
N ILE A 282 12.86 -5.91 -5.91
CA ILE A 282 11.99 -4.73 -5.80
C ILE A 282 12.80 -3.49 -5.46
N VAL A 283 13.66 -3.58 -4.45
CA VAL A 283 14.46 -2.44 -3.99
C VAL A 283 15.47 -2.04 -5.07
N SER A 284 16.12 -3.02 -5.69
CA SER A 284 17.07 -2.76 -6.79
C SER A 284 16.41 -2.07 -7.98
N CYS A 285 15.28 -2.60 -8.46
CA CYS A 285 14.53 -2.02 -9.58
C CYS A 285 14.08 -0.57 -9.26
N TYR A 286 13.48 -0.35 -8.09
CA TYR A 286 13.02 0.98 -7.69
C TYR A 286 14.19 1.97 -7.57
N SER A 287 15.31 1.55 -6.99
CA SER A 287 16.48 2.41 -6.81
C SER A 287 17.15 2.78 -8.13
N GLN A 288 17.15 1.88 -9.11
CA GLN A 288 17.62 2.16 -10.47
C GLN A 288 16.72 3.18 -11.17
N MET A 289 15.40 2.98 -11.10
CA MET A 289 14.42 3.89 -11.68
C MET A 289 14.59 5.33 -11.16
N VAL A 290 14.68 5.50 -9.84
CA VAL A 290 14.87 6.83 -9.21
C VAL A 290 16.19 7.48 -9.62
N LYS A 291 17.27 6.70 -9.78
CA LYS A 291 18.55 7.23 -10.27
C LYS A 291 18.43 7.75 -11.71
N THR A 292 17.77 7.00 -12.59
CA THR A 292 17.56 7.41 -13.99
C THR A 292 16.70 8.67 -14.10
N GLU A 293 15.61 8.78 -13.33
CA GLU A 293 14.76 9.98 -13.30
C GLU A 293 15.55 11.24 -12.88
N HIS A 294 16.36 11.13 -11.83
CA HIS A 294 17.22 12.23 -11.39
C HIS A 294 18.30 12.62 -12.40
N GLU A 295 18.85 11.66 -13.15
CA GLU A 295 19.82 11.93 -14.22
C GLU A 295 19.16 12.63 -15.41
N THR A 296 17.93 12.23 -15.77
CA THR A 296 17.15 12.89 -16.83
C THR A 296 16.76 14.32 -16.45
N ASP A 297 16.32 14.56 -15.20
CA ASP A 297 15.95 15.90 -14.73
C ASP A 297 17.16 16.84 -14.70
N LYS A 298 18.34 16.34 -14.31
CA LYS A 298 19.60 17.09 -14.36
C LYS A 298 20.01 17.40 -15.80
N ALA A 299 19.87 16.45 -16.73
CA ALA A 299 20.19 16.67 -18.14
C ALA A 299 19.25 17.70 -18.79
N VAL A 300 17.95 17.67 -18.48
CA VAL A 300 16.97 18.66 -18.95
C VAL A 300 17.27 20.05 -18.37
N THR A 301 17.62 20.14 -17.08
CA THR A 301 17.97 21.42 -16.44
C THR A 301 19.24 22.05 -17.03
N ILE A 302 20.25 21.24 -17.35
CA ILE A 302 21.49 21.71 -18.00
C ILE A 302 21.22 22.21 -19.42
N ASN A 303 20.36 21.52 -20.19
CA ASN A 303 20.00 21.92 -21.55
C ASN A 303 19.11 23.18 -21.58
N SER A 304 18.32 23.42 -20.52
CA SER A 304 17.46 24.60 -20.38
C SER A 304 18.24 25.89 -20.09
N ASN A 305 19.39 25.77 -19.41
CA ASN A 305 20.29 26.90 -19.15
C ASN A 305 21.32 27.14 -20.28
N GLY A 306 21.25 26.35 -21.36
CA GLY A 306 22.20 26.35 -22.47
C GLY A 306 21.76 27.11 -23.73
N SER A 307 20.79 28.01 -23.65
CA SER A 307 20.39 28.83 -24.82
C SER A 307 19.84 30.20 -24.45
N VAL A 308 20.72 31.15 -24.13
CA VAL A 308 20.66 32.52 -24.66
C VAL A 308 22.11 32.99 -24.87
N ARG A 309 22.62 32.84 -26.09
CA ARG A 309 23.65 33.76 -26.61
C ARG A 309 22.87 34.96 -27.12
N ASP A 310 23.01 36.10 -26.45
CA ASP A 310 22.89 37.37 -27.14
C ASP A 310 24.09 38.25 -26.78
N GLN A 311 24.74 38.72 -27.84
CA GLN A 311 25.93 39.58 -27.81
C GLN A 311 25.47 41.05 -27.81
N ARG A 312 26.39 41.92 -27.33
CA ARG A 312 26.43 43.40 -27.39
C ARG A 312 25.87 44.07 -26.12
N TYR A 313 26.53 45.00 -25.43
CA TYR A 313 27.56 45.98 -25.77
C TYR A 313 28.57 46.20 -24.61
N ALA A 314 29.78 46.64 -24.96
CA ALA A 314 30.78 47.23 -24.07
C ALA A 314 30.95 48.74 -24.41
N LEU A 315 31.59 49.49 -23.49
CA LEU A 315 31.94 50.94 -23.46
C LEU A 315 30.89 51.82 -22.74
N GLU A 316 31.19 52.77 -21.83
CA GLU A 316 32.44 53.45 -21.46
C GLU A 316 32.26 54.24 -20.13
N ASP A 317 33.35 54.40 -19.37
CA ASP A 317 33.83 55.48 -18.49
C ASP A 317 32.93 56.52 -17.78
N GLY A 318 33.32 56.89 -16.54
CA GLY A 318 33.11 58.25 -16.01
C GLY A 318 33.05 58.43 -14.48
N LEU A 319 34.17 58.87 -13.89
CA LEU A 319 34.41 59.36 -12.52
C LEU A 319 33.36 60.33 -11.90
N PHE A 320 33.24 60.32 -10.55
CA PHE A 320 33.27 61.46 -9.57
C PHE A 320 33.28 60.83 -8.14
N THR A 321 34.41 60.75 -7.40
CA THR A 321 34.88 61.63 -6.26
C THR A 321 33.78 61.93 -5.23
N GLU A 322 33.87 61.81 -3.91
CA GLU A 322 34.85 61.98 -2.81
C GLU A 322 34.22 61.23 -1.58
N GLY A 323 34.84 60.78 -0.49
CA GLY A 323 36.02 61.21 0.25
C GLY A 323 35.66 61.24 1.75
N CYS A 324 36.48 60.58 2.59
CA CYS A 324 36.65 60.77 4.05
C CYS A 324 35.50 60.29 4.99
N THR A 325 35.71 59.77 6.20
CA THR A 325 36.86 59.54 7.10
C THR A 325 36.35 58.71 8.29
N GLY A 326 37.23 57.97 8.98
CA GLY A 326 36.95 57.62 10.39
C GLY A 326 37.48 56.27 10.90
N LYS A 327 38.80 56.19 11.12
CA LYS A 327 39.42 55.21 12.04
C LYS A 327 39.04 55.50 13.49
N CYS A 328 38.92 54.45 14.31
CA CYS A 328 39.48 54.27 15.67
C CYS A 328 38.77 53.05 16.29
N LYS A 329 39.39 52.13 17.00
CA LYS A 329 40.78 51.90 17.40
C LYS A 329 40.84 50.43 17.82
#